data_AF-J2WAZ4-F1
#
_entry.id   AF-J2WAZ4-F1
#
_cell.length_a   1.000
_cell.length_b   1.000
_cell.length_c   1.000
_cell.angle_alpha   90.00
_cell.angle_beta   90.00
_cell.angle_gamma   90.00
#
_symmetry.space_group_name_H-M   'P 1'
#
loop_
_entity.id
_entity.type
_entity.pdbx_description
1 polymer ?
#
loop_
_entity_poly.entity_id
_entity_poly.type
_entity_poly.pdbx_seq_one_letter_code
_entity_poly.pdbx_strand_id
1 'polypeptide(L)'
;MPRYRLAVWTVPLVVVGLALGALARGAAGAEADCRAIESTSERLACYDTAFPPKAKKPAAVQNDTSRAAYKDPFIAEEARTAAKLKNICRGC
;
A
#
# COMPACT_ATOMS: atom_id res chain seq x y z
N MET A 1 -12.04 -21.29 54.73
CA MET A 1 -11.64 -21.97 53.49
C MET A 1 -12.66 -21.74 52.32
N PRO A 2 -12.84 -20.53 51.75
CA PRO A 2 -13.68 -20.37 50.53
C PRO A 2 -12.93 -19.82 49.30
N ARG A 3 -11.67 -19.42 49.43
CA ARG A 3 -10.93 -18.67 48.39
C ARG A 3 -10.45 -19.53 47.21
N TYR A 4 -10.32 -20.84 47.38
CA TYR A 4 -9.81 -21.76 46.34
C TYR A 4 -10.85 -22.13 45.26
N ARG A 5 -12.15 -22.03 45.56
CA ARG A 5 -13.21 -22.38 44.60
C ARG A 5 -13.47 -21.28 43.55
N LEU A 6 -13.25 -20.01 43.91
CA LEU A 6 -13.35 -18.89 42.96
C LEU A 6 -12.21 -18.93 41.93
N ALA A 7 -10.98 -19.25 42.36
CA ALA A 7 -9.81 -19.26 41.49
C ALA A 7 -9.85 -20.37 40.40
N VAL A 8 -10.42 -21.54 40.72
CA VAL A 8 -10.51 -22.67 39.78
C VAL A 8 -11.48 -22.40 38.62
N TRP A 9 -12.52 -21.61 38.83
CA TRP A 9 -13.47 -21.25 37.78
C TRP A 9 -13.02 -20.05 36.94
N THR A 10 -12.12 -19.20 37.46
CA THR A 10 -11.61 -18.04 36.73
C THR A 10 -10.51 -18.40 35.74
N VAL A 11 -9.67 -19.40 36.04
CA VAL A 11 -8.57 -19.82 35.15
C VAL A 11 -9.04 -20.26 33.76
N PRO A 12 -10.05 -21.14 33.59
CA PRO A 12 -10.50 -21.54 32.25
C PRO A 12 -11.13 -20.37 31.49
N LEU A 13 -11.84 -19.47 32.18
CA LEU A 13 -12.41 -18.25 31.59
C LEU A 13 -11.33 -17.29 31.07
N VAL A 14 -10.23 -17.13 31.83
CA VAL A 14 -9.08 -16.32 31.41
C VAL A 14 -8.37 -16.94 30.22
N VAL A 15 -8.17 -18.27 30.21
CA VAL A 15 -7.51 -18.98 29.09
C VAL A 15 -8.35 -18.90 27.81
N VAL A 16 -9.66 -19.11 27.91
CA VAL A 16 -10.59 -18.98 26.77
C VAL A 16 -10.61 -17.53 26.27
N GLY A 17 -10.65 -16.54 27.16
CA GLY A 17 -10.57 -15.12 26.79
C GLY A 17 -9.27 -14.76 26.07
N LEU A 18 -8.13 -15.27 26.54
CA LEU A 18 -6.83 -15.03 25.91
C LEU A 18 -6.74 -15.66 24.51
N ALA A 19 -7.26 -16.88 24.35
CA ALA A 19 -7.30 -17.57 23.06
C ALA A 19 -8.19 -16.83 22.04
N LEU A 20 -9.38 -16.36 22.45
CA LEU A 20 -10.24 -15.56 21.57
C LEU A 20 -9.60 -14.20 21.20
N GLY A 21 -8.88 -13.57 22.14
CA GLY A 21 -8.19 -12.29 21.90
C GLY A 21 -7.06 -12.37 20.86
N ALA A 22 -6.42 -13.53 20.71
CA ALA A 22 -5.38 -13.74 19.70
C ALA A 22 -5.97 -13.88 18.28
N LEU A 23 -7.16 -14.46 18.13
CA LEU A 23 -7.84 -14.58 16.84
C LEU A 23 -8.50 -13.27 16.40
N ALA A 24 -8.84 -12.38 17.34
CA ALA A 24 -9.48 -11.09 17.06
C ALA A 24 -8.53 -9.97 16.63
N ARG A 25 -7.22 -10.23 16.47
CA ARG A 25 -6.22 -9.23 16.04
C ARG A 25 -6.28 -8.93 14.55
N GLY A 26 -7.49 -8.82 14.00
CA GLY A 26 -7.78 -8.63 12.57
C GLY A 26 -8.82 -7.54 12.29
N ALA A 27 -9.05 -6.61 13.21
CA ALA A 27 -9.96 -5.49 12.99
C ALA A 27 -9.46 -4.22 13.69
N ALA A 28 -8.44 -3.58 13.13
CA ALA A 28 -8.13 -2.18 13.42
C ALA A 28 -8.55 -1.34 12.21
N GLY A 29 -9.77 -0.81 12.29
CA GLY A 29 -10.15 0.37 11.51
C GLY A 29 -9.50 1.61 12.12
N ALA A 30 -9.19 2.57 11.24
CA ALA A 30 -8.41 3.81 11.44
C ALA A 30 -6.89 3.62 11.25
N GLU A 31 -6.42 4.08 10.08
CA GLU A 31 -5.02 4.20 9.64
C GLU A 31 -4.16 2.97 9.95
N ALA A 32 -4.07 2.04 8.99
CA ALA A 32 -3.10 0.97 9.08
C ALA A 32 -1.71 1.63 9.13
N ASP A 33 -1.07 1.58 10.30
CA ASP A 33 0.28 2.07 10.55
C ASP A 33 1.28 1.13 9.86
N CYS A 34 1.10 0.88 8.56
CA CYS A 34 1.87 -0.05 7.74
C CYS A 34 3.36 0.31 7.76
N ARG A 35 3.70 1.56 8.12
CA ARG A 35 5.07 2.02 8.29
C ARG A 35 5.77 1.38 9.49
N ALA A 36 5.03 0.99 10.54
CA ALA A 36 5.59 0.35 11.74
C ALA A 36 5.99 -1.11 11.51
N ILE A 37 5.69 -1.69 10.34
CA ILE A 37 6.04 -3.07 9.98
C ILE A 37 7.51 -3.12 9.51
N GLU A 38 8.32 -3.89 10.24
CA GLU A 38 9.75 -4.07 9.98
C GLU A 38 10.00 -4.89 8.71
N SER A 39 9.20 -5.94 8.49
CA SER A 39 9.33 -6.81 7.32
C SER A 39 8.83 -6.10 6.05
N THR A 40 9.59 -6.22 4.96
CA THR A 40 9.27 -5.54 3.70
C THR A 40 8.05 -6.14 3.01
N SER A 41 7.90 -7.46 3.07
CA SER A 41 6.79 -8.20 2.45
C SER A 41 5.46 -7.95 3.14
N GLU A 42 5.40 -7.96 4.48
CA GLU A 42 4.16 -7.72 5.21
C GLU A 42 3.77 -6.24 5.15
N ARG A 43 4.75 -5.33 5.13
CA ARG A 43 4.50 -3.91 4.90
C ARG A 43 3.82 -3.67 3.56
N LEU A 44 4.32 -4.32 2.51
CA LEU A 44 3.73 -4.19 1.17
C LEU A 44 2.29 -4.73 1.14
N ALA A 45 2.06 -5.92 1.73
CA ALA A 45 0.72 -6.49 1.83
C ALA A 45 -0.25 -5.60 2.65
N CYS A 46 0.24 -4.94 3.70
CA CYS A 46 -0.53 -3.97 4.46
C CYS A 46 -0.94 -2.77 3.61
N TYR A 47 -0.05 -2.24 2.77
CA TYR A 47 -0.41 -1.14 1.85
C TYR A 47 -1.43 -1.58 0.79
N ASP A 48 -1.25 -2.76 0.20
CA ASP A 48 -2.16 -3.29 -0.81
C ASP A 48 -3.59 -3.52 -0.26
N THR A 49 -3.69 -3.91 1.01
CA THR A 49 -4.98 -4.14 1.68
C THR A 49 -5.62 -2.86 2.21
N ALA A 50 -4.82 -1.90 2.69
CA ALA A 50 -5.30 -0.61 3.19
C ALA A 50 -5.74 0.33 2.06
N PHE A 51 -5.04 0.29 0.93
CA PHE A 51 -5.33 1.07 -0.27
C PHE A 51 -5.66 0.14 -1.44
N PRO A 52 -6.77 -0.64 -1.35
CA PRO A 52 -7.13 -1.55 -2.41
C PRO A 52 -7.32 -0.73 -3.68
N PRO A 53 -6.78 -1.19 -4.84
CA PRO A 53 -6.98 -0.51 -6.10
C PRO A 53 -8.48 -0.42 -6.33
N LYS A 54 -9.04 0.78 -6.13
CA LYS A 54 -10.41 1.06 -6.50
C LYS A 54 -10.43 0.83 -8.01
N ALA A 55 -11.05 -0.26 -8.45
CA ALA A 55 -11.25 -0.57 -9.87
C ALA A 55 -12.17 0.44 -10.58
N LYS A 56 -12.24 1.69 -10.09
CA LYS A 56 -12.29 2.82 -11.00
C LYS A 56 -10.97 2.82 -11.74
N LYS A 57 -10.93 2.02 -12.82
CA LYS A 57 -10.23 2.38 -14.05
C LYS A 57 -10.24 3.90 -14.06
N PRO A 58 -9.10 4.61 -13.96
CA PRO A 58 -9.14 6.02 -14.30
C PRO A 58 -9.85 5.98 -15.65
N ALA A 59 -11.07 6.55 -15.72
CA ALA A 59 -11.58 6.99 -16.99
C ALA A 59 -10.36 7.65 -17.55
N ALA A 60 -9.79 7.06 -18.62
CA ALA A 60 -8.56 7.53 -19.19
C ALA A 60 -8.64 9.04 -19.05
N VAL A 61 -7.64 9.71 -18.50
CA VAL A 61 -7.58 11.16 -18.61
C VAL A 61 -7.47 11.41 -20.12
N GLN A 62 -8.55 11.18 -20.91
CA GLN A 62 -9.48 12.20 -21.37
C GLN A 62 -8.77 13.50 -21.18
N ASN A 63 -7.80 13.69 -22.07
CA ASN A 63 -7.82 14.83 -22.96
C ASN A 63 -8.52 16.02 -22.28
N ASP A 64 -7.92 16.45 -21.17
CA ASP A 64 -8.33 17.62 -20.43
C ASP A 64 -7.98 18.77 -21.37
N THR A 65 -8.90 19.09 -22.28
CA THR A 65 -8.79 20.23 -23.20
C THR A 65 -8.72 21.55 -22.43
N SER A 66 -8.98 21.53 -21.12
CA SER A 66 -8.76 22.62 -20.17
C SER A 66 -7.33 22.72 -19.62
N ARG A 67 -6.51 21.66 -19.72
CA ARG A 67 -5.08 21.72 -19.34
C ARG A 67 -4.28 22.19 -20.55
N ALA A 68 -3.53 23.28 -20.38
CA ALA A 68 -2.58 23.70 -21.41
C ALA A 68 -1.72 22.51 -21.84
N ALA A 69 -1.57 22.31 -23.15
CA ALA A 69 -0.78 21.22 -23.70
C ALA A 69 0.58 21.19 -23.00
N TYR A 70 0.91 20.05 -22.39
CA TYR A 70 2.15 19.87 -21.65
C TYR A 70 3.32 20.24 -22.57
N LYS A 71 4.00 21.34 -22.23
CA LYS A 71 5.24 21.75 -22.91
C LYS A 71 6.36 20.97 -22.25
N ASP A 72 6.71 19.85 -22.86
CA ASP A 72 7.88 19.10 -22.44
C ASP A 72 9.14 19.94 -22.72
N PRO A 73 9.92 20.32 -21.68
CA PRO A 73 11.13 21.10 -21.84
C PRO A 73 12.28 20.29 -22.45
N PHE A 74 12.14 18.97 -22.56
CA PHE A 74 13.15 18.06 -23.09
C PHE A 74 13.09 17.90 -24.61
N ILE A 75 12.02 18.30 -25.31
CA ILE A 75 11.93 18.21 -26.78
C ILE A 75 13.10 18.88 -27.51
N ALA A 76 13.57 20.02 -27.02
CA ALA A 76 14.71 20.71 -27.63
C ALA A 76 16.02 19.96 -27.40
N GLU A 77 16.16 19.29 -26.24
CA GLU A 77 17.32 18.48 -25.92
C GLU A 77 17.29 17.16 -26.70
N GLU A 78 16.14 16.47 -26.76
CA GLU A 78 15.95 15.29 -27.58
C GLU A 78 16.22 15.57 -29.06
N ALA A 79 15.83 16.73 -29.59
CA ALA A 79 16.16 17.11 -30.97
C ALA A 79 17.69 17.24 -31.18
N ARG A 80 18.43 17.77 -30.20
CA ARG A 80 19.89 17.85 -30.25
C ARG A 80 20.52 16.46 -30.13
N THR A 81 20.01 15.63 -29.22
CA THR A 81 20.47 14.26 -29.02
C THR A 81 20.19 13.40 -30.25
N ALA A 82 19.00 13.47 -30.84
CA ALA A 82 18.63 12.76 -32.06
C ALA A 82 19.49 13.20 -33.26
N ALA A 83 19.76 14.51 -33.41
CA ALA A 83 20.69 15.01 -34.43
C ALA A 83 22.11 14.46 -34.22
N LYS A 84 22.53 14.34 -32.95
CA LYS A 84 23.82 13.78 -32.57
C LYS A 84 23.88 12.26 -32.74
N LEU A 85 22.78 11.53 -32.55
CA LEU A 85 22.73 10.09 -32.77
C LEU A 85 22.61 9.75 -34.26
N LYS A 86 21.98 10.58 -35.08
CA LYS A 86 21.80 10.31 -36.52
C LYS A 86 23.12 10.21 -37.30
N ASN A 87 24.19 10.84 -36.82
CA ASN A 87 25.53 10.68 -37.39
C ASN A 87 26.29 9.45 -36.86
N ILE A 88 25.81 8.84 -35.77
CA ILE A 88 26.42 7.67 -35.12
C ILE A 88 25.71 6.38 -35.55
N CYS A 89 24.38 6.39 -35.58
CA CYS A 89 23.56 5.23 -35.86
C CYS A 89 22.98 5.29 -37.28
N ARG A 90 23.61 4.56 -38.21
CA ARG A 90 23.06 4.28 -39.55
C ARG A 90 21.94 3.23 -39.44
N GLY A 91 20.74 3.66 -39.06
CA GLY A 91 19.53 2.81 -39.05
C GLY A 91 18.66 2.86 -37.79
N CYS A 92 18.88 3.84 -36.90
CA CYS A 92 17.94 4.15 -35.81
C CYS A 92 16.75 4.98 -36.31
#